data_AF-A0A235HNQ7-F1
#
_entry.id   AF-A0A235HNQ7-F1
#
_cell.length_a   1.000
_cell.length_b   1.000
_cell.length_c   1.000
_cell.angle_alpha   90.00
_cell.angle_beta   90.00
_cell.angle_gamma   90.00
#
_symmetry.space_group_name_H-M   'P 1'
#
loop_
_entity.id
_entity.type
_entity.pdbx_description
1 polymer ?
#
loop_
_entity_poly.entity_id
_entity_poly.type
_entity_poly.pdbx_seq_one_letter_code
_entity_poly.pdbx_strand_id
1 'polypeptide(L)'
;PVPSPQLTATVLETDAATGGRLLQFDVPEGKPLVQLLDVFGEVPLPPYITTSSAADEQYQTVYAKQPGAIAAPTAGLHFTPELLQKLRDRKINQAFVTLHVGVGTFRPVEVEDVTTHQMHEEWIEVPATTVEQIRATKADGGRIIAVGTTAVRALEGAAQSGNLQPFCGKTDLFIYPGYQWRAVDGLITNFHLPRSSLLMLVSALIGRQRLLNIYNEAIASGYRFYSFGDAMLILPEAITVLSQA
;
A
#
# COMPACT_ATOMS: atom_id res chain seq x y z
N PRO A 1 1.29 -43.32 12.76
CA PRO A 1 0.92 -41.99 12.25
C PRO A 1 0.77 -41.00 13.41
N VAL A 2 1.76 -40.14 13.61
CA VAL A 2 1.62 -39.01 14.54
C VAL A 2 0.53 -38.11 13.95
N PRO A 3 -0.56 -37.79 14.67
CA PRO A 3 -1.57 -36.89 14.14
C PRO A 3 -0.89 -35.56 13.79
N SER A 4 -1.06 -35.11 12.55
CA SER A 4 -0.67 -33.75 12.17
C SER A 4 -1.28 -32.78 13.18
N PRO A 5 -0.52 -31.80 13.70
CA PRO A 5 -1.06 -30.89 14.68
C PRO A 5 -2.27 -30.19 14.04
N GLN A 6 -3.41 -30.17 14.74
CA GLN A 6 -4.63 -29.53 14.25
C GLN A 6 -4.80 -28.20 14.96
N LEU A 7 -4.96 -27.13 14.18
CA LEU A 7 -5.41 -25.83 14.66
C LEU A 7 -6.87 -25.67 14.27
N THR A 8 -7.74 -25.51 15.27
CA THR A 8 -9.18 -25.31 15.07
C THR A 8 -9.58 -23.87 15.38
N ALA A 9 -10.71 -23.43 14.84
CA ALA A 9 -11.27 -22.12 15.11
C ALA A 9 -12.81 -22.18 15.13
N THR A 10 -13.40 -21.35 15.99
CA THR A 10 -14.83 -21.12 16.04
C THR A 10 -15.18 -19.85 15.25
N VAL A 11 -16.21 -19.95 14.39
CA VAL A 11 -16.78 -18.77 13.72
C VAL A 11 -17.64 -18.02 14.74
N LEU A 12 -17.20 -16.83 15.14
CA LEU A 12 -17.94 -15.96 16.04
C LEU A 12 -18.98 -15.13 15.30
N GLU A 13 -18.60 -14.56 14.15
CA GLU A 13 -19.47 -13.69 13.36
C GLU A 13 -19.26 -13.90 11.85
N THR A 14 -20.28 -13.51 11.08
CA THR A 14 -20.27 -13.52 9.62
C THR A 14 -20.64 -12.15 9.11
N ASP A 15 -19.76 -11.55 8.31
CA ASP A 15 -20.06 -10.32 7.58
C ASP A 15 -20.90 -10.67 6.34
N ALA A 16 -22.16 -10.26 6.36
CA ALA A 16 -23.11 -10.51 5.28
C ALA A 16 -22.76 -9.76 3.98
N ALA A 17 -22.11 -8.60 4.06
CA ALA A 17 -21.77 -7.79 2.89
C ALA A 17 -20.54 -8.34 2.17
N THR A 18 -19.52 -8.77 2.91
CA THR A 18 -18.25 -9.21 2.30
C THR A 18 -18.09 -10.72 2.23
N GLY A 19 -18.92 -11.48 2.93
CA GLY A 19 -18.71 -12.91 3.16
C GLY A 19 -17.53 -13.19 4.11
N GLY A 20 -17.00 -12.19 4.82
CA GLY A 20 -15.95 -12.35 5.83
C GLY A 20 -16.43 -13.13 7.06
N ARG A 21 -15.48 -13.65 7.85
CA ARG A 21 -15.74 -14.37 9.11
C ARG A 21 -14.82 -13.84 10.21
N LEU A 22 -15.38 -13.60 11.38
CA LEU A 22 -14.60 -13.40 12.61
C LEU A 22 -14.33 -14.77 13.21
N LEU A 23 -13.05 -15.14 13.30
CA LEU A 23 -12.60 -16.43 13.80
C LEU A 23 -11.94 -16.27 15.17
N GLN A 24 -12.30 -17.13 16.11
CA GLN A 24 -11.56 -17.34 17.35
C GLN A 24 -10.82 -18.68 17.25
N PHE A 25 -9.49 -18.62 17.19
CA PHE A 25 -8.65 -19.81 17.12
C PHE A 25 -8.47 -20.45 18.50
N ASP A 26 -8.45 -21.78 18.54
CA ASP A 26 -8.13 -22.57 19.72
C ASP A 26 -6.60 -22.68 19.84
N VAL A 27 -6.00 -21.65 20.43
CA VAL A 27 -4.54 -21.52 20.53
C VAL A 27 -4.03 -22.19 21.82
N PRO A 28 -3.00 -23.05 21.78
CA PRO A 28 -2.42 -23.63 22.98
C PRO A 28 -1.90 -22.57 23.95
N GLU A 29 -2.05 -22.83 25.25
CA GLU A 29 -1.58 -21.91 26.29
C GLU A 29 -0.09 -21.56 26.11
N GLY A 30 0.23 -20.27 26.24
CA GLY A 30 1.60 -19.77 26.08
C GLY A 30 2.12 -19.68 24.64
N LYS A 31 1.34 -20.10 23.63
CA LYS A 31 1.69 -19.91 22.21
C LYS A 31 0.79 -18.86 21.57
N PRO A 32 1.30 -17.68 21.17
CA PRO A 32 0.49 -16.72 20.42
C PRO A 32 0.19 -17.25 19.01
N LEU A 33 -0.97 -16.89 18.45
CA LEU A 33 -1.41 -17.31 17.11
C LEU A 33 -0.35 -17.04 16.03
N VAL A 34 0.37 -15.92 16.13
CA VAL A 34 1.43 -15.54 15.19
C VAL A 34 2.50 -16.63 15.04
N GLN A 35 2.89 -17.30 16.13
CA GLN A 35 3.87 -18.40 16.06
C GLN A 35 3.30 -19.66 15.40
N LEU A 36 1.98 -19.82 15.39
CA LEU A 36 1.33 -20.93 14.71
C LEU A 36 1.20 -20.67 13.20
N LEU A 37 1.22 -19.41 12.76
CA LEU A 37 1.20 -19.06 11.33
C LEU A 37 2.44 -19.58 10.60
N ASP A 38 3.60 -19.67 11.26
CA ASP A 38 4.82 -20.25 10.66
C ASP A 38 4.68 -21.76 10.37
N VAL A 39 3.75 -22.43 11.04
CA VAL A 39 3.52 -23.88 10.93
C VAL A 39 2.33 -24.20 10.02
N PHE A 40 1.28 -23.39 10.08
CA PHE A 40 -0.01 -23.64 9.43
C PHE A 40 -0.40 -22.63 8.37
N GLY A 41 0.23 -21.47 8.35
CA GLY A 41 -0.05 -20.39 7.42
C GLY A 41 0.73 -20.56 6.12
N GLU A 42 0.22 -19.92 5.08
CA GLU A 42 0.91 -19.72 3.81
C GLU A 42 0.74 -18.25 3.43
N VAL A 43 1.75 -17.66 2.79
CA VAL A 43 1.65 -16.29 2.31
C VAL A 43 0.64 -16.25 1.16
N PRO A 44 -0.47 -15.50 1.28
CA PRO A 44 -1.45 -15.43 0.21
C PRO A 44 -0.88 -14.60 -0.95
N LEU A 45 -0.83 -15.23 -2.12
CA LEU A 45 -0.47 -14.53 -3.35
C LEU A 45 -1.71 -13.84 -3.95
N PRO A 46 -1.53 -12.70 -4.63
CA PRO A 46 -2.60 -12.09 -5.42
C PRO A 46 -3.28 -13.10 -6.36
N PRO A 47 -4.60 -13.01 -6.58
CA PRO A 47 -5.39 -14.07 -7.23
C PRO A 47 -5.02 -14.36 -8.69
N TYR A 48 -4.28 -13.46 -9.34
CA TYR A 48 -3.78 -13.64 -10.69
C TYR A 48 -2.45 -14.41 -10.75
N ILE A 49 -1.83 -14.73 -9.61
CA ILE A 49 -0.65 -15.60 -9.53
C ILE A 49 -1.12 -16.98 -9.11
N THR A 50 -1.14 -17.90 -10.07
CA THR A 50 -1.66 -19.26 -9.85
C THR A 50 -0.61 -20.21 -9.30
N THR A 51 0.68 -19.90 -9.48
CA THR A 51 1.81 -20.72 -9.03
C THR A 51 3.05 -19.83 -8.84
N SER A 52 3.81 -20.04 -7.77
CA SER A 52 5.10 -19.39 -7.54
C SER A 52 6.11 -20.42 -7.02
N SER A 53 7.36 -20.32 -7.47
CA SER A 53 8.51 -21.03 -6.88
C SER A 53 9.38 -20.12 -6.01
N ALA A 54 8.95 -18.87 -5.82
CA ALA A 54 9.68 -17.89 -5.02
C ALA A 54 9.51 -18.22 -3.53
N ALA A 55 10.57 -18.00 -2.75
CA ALA A 55 10.49 -18.09 -1.31
C ALA A 55 9.67 -16.91 -0.74
N ASP A 56 9.00 -17.11 0.39
CA ASP A 56 8.11 -16.13 1.01
C ASP A 56 8.82 -14.79 1.29
N GLU A 57 10.11 -14.84 1.64
CA GLU A 57 10.92 -13.65 1.89
C GLU A 57 11.14 -12.79 0.63
N GLN A 58 11.05 -13.40 -0.56
CA GLN A 58 11.12 -12.67 -1.84
C GLN A 58 9.84 -11.86 -2.11
N TYR A 59 8.75 -12.15 -1.39
CA TYR A 59 7.53 -11.37 -1.39
C TYR A 59 7.46 -10.36 -0.24
N GLN A 60 8.61 -9.78 0.12
CA GLN A 60 8.71 -8.68 1.09
C GLN A 60 9.72 -7.64 0.61
N THR A 61 9.52 -6.38 1.03
CA THR A 61 10.51 -5.33 0.75
C THR A 61 11.76 -5.56 1.60
N VAL A 62 12.92 -5.14 1.09
CA VAL A 62 14.21 -5.25 1.80
C VAL A 62 14.29 -4.42 3.08
N TYR A 63 13.25 -3.64 3.37
CA TYR A 63 13.11 -2.79 4.54
C TYR A 63 11.85 -3.13 5.37
N ALA A 64 11.21 -4.28 5.12
CA ALA A 64 10.13 -4.80 5.95
C ALA A 64 10.65 -5.10 7.36
N LYS A 65 9.90 -4.68 8.39
CA LYS A 65 10.29 -4.84 9.81
C LYS A 65 9.19 -5.41 10.70
N GLN A 66 7.93 -5.15 10.35
CA GLN A 66 6.77 -5.52 11.18
C GLN A 66 5.91 -6.53 10.41
N PRO A 67 5.63 -7.72 10.96
CA PRO A 67 4.65 -8.64 10.39
C PRO A 67 3.23 -8.09 10.59
N GLY A 68 2.35 -8.30 9.60
CA GLY A 68 0.93 -7.92 9.74
C GLY A 68 0.22 -7.60 8.43
N ALA A 69 0.95 -7.22 7.38
CA ALA A 69 0.37 -7.03 6.06
C ALA A 69 0.14 -8.38 5.36
N ILE A 70 -1.07 -8.57 4.81
CA ILE A 70 -1.42 -9.74 4.00
C ILE A 70 -0.81 -9.63 2.60
N ALA A 71 -0.67 -8.39 2.09
CA ALA A 71 -0.13 -8.11 0.76
C ALA A 71 1.14 -7.27 0.84
N ALA A 72 2.14 -7.64 0.03
CA ALA A 72 3.37 -6.87 -0.06
C ALA A 72 3.13 -5.53 -0.78
N PRO A 73 3.73 -4.42 -0.30
CA PRO A 73 3.71 -3.14 -1.01
C PRO A 73 4.66 -3.22 -2.21
N THR A 74 4.14 -3.80 -3.30
CA THR A 74 4.96 -4.29 -4.43
C THR A 74 5.78 -3.24 -5.17
N ALA A 75 5.41 -1.96 -5.11
CA ALA A 75 6.26 -0.87 -5.61
C ALA A 75 7.60 -0.75 -4.84
N GLY A 76 7.63 -1.18 -3.58
CA GLY A 76 8.84 -1.24 -2.77
C GLY A 76 9.78 -2.39 -3.14
N LEU A 77 9.31 -3.40 -3.88
CA LEU A 77 10.13 -4.53 -4.31
C LEU A 77 11.18 -4.14 -5.36
N HIS A 78 11.01 -2.99 -6.01
CA HIS A 78 12.00 -2.41 -6.92
C HIS A 78 13.24 -1.86 -6.21
N PHE A 79 13.20 -1.74 -4.87
CA PHE A 79 14.31 -1.21 -4.09
C PHE A 79 15.21 -2.33 -3.59
N THR A 80 16.49 -2.23 -3.95
CA THR A 80 17.54 -3.11 -3.43
C THR A 80 18.35 -2.42 -2.33
N PRO A 81 19.09 -3.17 -1.49
CA PRO A 81 19.98 -2.58 -0.49
C PRO A 81 21.01 -1.62 -1.12
N GLU A 82 21.51 -1.94 -2.31
CA GLU A 82 22.48 -1.12 -3.06
C GLU A 82 21.84 0.18 -3.54
N LEU A 83 20.60 0.13 -4.05
CA LEU A 83 19.88 1.33 -4.46
C LEU A 83 19.60 2.24 -3.26
N LEU A 84 19.14 1.65 -2.15
CA LEU A 84 18.90 2.40 -0.91
C LEU A 84 20.19 3.05 -0.38
N GLN A 85 21.34 2.37 -0.49
CA GLN A 85 22.62 2.96 -0.13
C GLN A 85 22.99 4.13 -1.04
N LYS A 86 22.86 3.97 -2.37
CA LYS A 86 23.12 5.06 -3.33
C LYS A 86 22.26 6.30 -3.07
N LEU A 87 21.01 6.10 -2.64
CA LEU A 87 20.12 7.19 -2.24
C LEU A 87 20.65 7.91 -0.99
N ARG A 88 21.07 7.16 0.04
CA ARG A 88 21.69 7.73 1.26
C ARG A 88 22.96 8.50 0.96
N ASP A 89 23.83 7.97 0.10
CA ASP A 89 25.08 8.63 -0.30
C ASP A 89 24.83 9.96 -1.03
N ARG A 90 23.67 10.07 -1.70
CA ARG A 90 23.16 11.30 -2.32
C ARG A 90 22.35 12.20 -1.36
N LYS A 91 22.37 11.91 -0.06
CA LYS A 91 21.64 12.65 0.99
C LYS A 91 20.12 12.62 0.81
N ILE A 92 19.58 11.56 0.19
CA ILE A 92 18.14 11.32 0.11
C ILE A 92 17.73 10.53 1.35
N ASN A 93 16.96 11.18 2.22
CA ASN A 93 16.47 10.62 3.48
C ASN A 93 15.48 9.47 3.23
N GLN A 94 15.39 8.55 4.19
CA GLN A 94 14.45 7.43 4.21
C GLN A 94 13.62 7.50 5.48
N ALA A 95 12.30 7.52 5.30
CA ALA A 95 11.31 7.50 6.39
C ALA A 95 10.36 6.33 6.16
N PHE A 96 9.84 5.75 7.23
CA PHE A 96 9.07 4.51 7.16
C PHE A 96 7.70 4.68 7.83
N VAL A 97 6.68 4.06 7.24
CA VAL A 97 5.35 3.91 7.81
C VAL A 97 5.02 2.43 7.88
N THR A 98 4.20 2.03 8.84
CA THR A 98 3.69 0.65 8.94
C THR A 98 2.26 0.63 8.41
N LEU A 99 1.90 -0.45 7.72
CA LEU A 99 0.57 -0.66 7.15
C LEU A 99 0.24 -2.15 7.25
N HIS A 100 -0.96 -2.48 7.70
CA HIS A 100 -1.50 -3.82 7.65
C HIS A 100 -2.57 -3.85 6.58
N VAL A 101 -2.13 -4.09 5.35
CA VAL A 101 -2.99 -4.18 4.17
C VAL A 101 -3.76 -5.51 4.23
N GLY A 102 -5.07 -5.42 4.12
CA GLY A 102 -5.96 -6.57 4.04
C GLY A 102 -6.24 -7.00 2.59
N VAL A 103 -6.99 -8.10 2.43
CA VAL A 103 -7.44 -8.58 1.11
C VAL A 103 -8.33 -7.59 0.35
N GLY A 104 -8.97 -6.65 1.06
CA GLY A 104 -9.85 -5.64 0.48
C GLY A 104 -9.18 -4.73 -0.55
N THR A 105 -7.86 -4.53 -0.44
CA THR A 105 -7.09 -3.64 -1.32
C THR A 105 -7.04 -4.11 -2.78
N PHE A 106 -7.32 -5.39 -3.03
CA PHE A 106 -7.41 -5.94 -4.40
C PHE A 106 -8.83 -5.94 -4.97
N ARG A 107 -9.85 -5.54 -4.20
CA ARG A 107 -11.23 -5.55 -4.69
C ARG A 107 -11.43 -4.44 -5.74
N PRO A 108 -12.09 -4.74 -6.87
CA PRO A 108 -12.40 -3.74 -7.88
C PRO A 108 -13.39 -2.69 -7.33
N VAL A 109 -13.39 -1.50 -7.92
CA VAL A 109 -14.43 -0.50 -7.66
C VAL A 109 -15.66 -0.90 -8.48
N GLU A 110 -16.73 -1.32 -7.81
CA GLU A 110 -17.95 -1.86 -8.43
C GLU A 110 -19.12 -0.86 -8.49
N VAL A 111 -18.94 0.36 -7.94
CA VAL A 111 -19.98 1.40 -7.93
C VAL A 111 -19.89 2.31 -9.16
N GLU A 112 -21.05 2.78 -9.63
CA GLU A 112 -21.12 3.75 -10.73
C GLU A 112 -20.69 5.16 -10.29
N ASP A 113 -21.17 5.60 -9.14
CA ASP A 113 -20.74 6.84 -8.50
C ASP A 113 -19.61 6.56 -7.52
N VAL A 114 -18.40 6.97 -7.90
CA VAL A 114 -17.19 6.76 -7.11
C VAL A 114 -17.25 7.46 -5.75
N THR A 115 -18.04 8.52 -5.58
CA THR A 115 -18.19 9.21 -4.29
C THR A 115 -18.94 8.37 -3.26
N THR A 116 -19.65 7.34 -3.71
CA THR A 116 -20.37 6.37 -2.87
C THR A 116 -19.54 5.12 -2.56
N HIS A 117 -18.32 5.01 -3.10
CA HIS A 117 -17.45 3.88 -2.84
C HIS A 117 -16.96 3.89 -1.39
N GLN A 118 -17.26 2.82 -0.64
CA GLN A 118 -16.69 2.61 0.68
C GLN A 118 -15.39 1.81 0.56
N MET A 119 -14.28 2.45 0.93
CA MET A 119 -13.00 1.77 1.02
C MET A 119 -12.95 0.89 2.26
N HIS A 120 -12.27 -0.25 2.14
CA HIS A 120 -11.93 -1.05 3.31
C HIS A 120 -10.94 -0.30 4.21
N GLU A 121 -11.20 -0.35 5.52
CA GLU A 121 -10.28 0.16 6.51
C GLU A 121 -8.96 -0.60 6.48
N GLU A 122 -7.85 0.14 6.47
CA GLU A 122 -6.51 -0.39 6.64
C GLU A 122 -5.91 0.17 7.92
N TRP A 123 -5.28 -0.68 8.72
CA TRP A 123 -4.52 -0.20 9.87
C TRP A 123 -3.19 0.37 9.41
N ILE A 124 -2.85 1.55 9.90
CA ILE A 124 -1.64 2.29 9.58
C ILE A 124 -0.97 2.80 10.86
N GLU A 125 0.34 2.96 10.77
CA GLU A 125 1.15 3.66 11.76
C GLU A 125 2.09 4.62 11.04
N VAL A 126 1.96 5.90 11.39
CA VAL A 126 2.86 6.97 10.97
C VAL A 126 3.56 7.46 12.24
N PRO A 127 4.79 7.00 12.52
CA PRO A 127 5.51 7.35 13.74
C PRO A 127 5.85 8.84 13.80
N ALA A 128 5.99 9.38 15.02
CA ALA A 128 6.38 10.78 15.20
C ALA A 128 7.71 11.14 14.52
N THR A 129 8.66 10.20 14.54
CA THR A 129 9.96 10.35 13.85
C THR A 129 9.81 10.55 12.34
N THR A 130 8.91 9.79 11.69
CA THR A 130 8.60 9.94 10.26
C THR A 130 7.97 11.30 9.97
N VAL A 131 7.06 11.75 10.83
CA VAL A 131 6.43 13.08 10.69
C VAL A 131 7.45 14.20 10.83
N GLU A 132 8.36 14.11 11.80
CA GLU A 132 9.44 15.08 12.01
C GLU A 132 10.40 15.12 10.83
N GLN A 133 10.80 13.95 10.30
CA GLN A 133 11.64 13.87 9.09
C GLN A 133 10.97 14.52 7.87
N ILE A 134 9.66 14.28 7.68
CA ILE A 134 8.89 14.89 6.59
C ILE A 134 8.82 16.41 6.77
N ARG A 135 8.54 16.90 7.99
CA ARG A 135 8.49 18.34 8.28
C ARG A 135 9.83 19.02 8.05
N ALA A 136 10.92 18.43 8.53
CA ALA A 136 12.28 18.94 8.31
C ALA A 136 12.61 18.98 6.81
N THR A 137 12.31 17.91 6.08
CA THR A 137 12.53 17.84 4.63
C THR A 137 11.76 18.94 3.88
N LYS A 138 10.49 19.20 4.25
CA LYS A 138 9.71 20.29 3.66
C LYS A 138 10.23 21.68 4.03
N ALA A 139 10.66 21.87 5.29
CA ALA A 139 11.25 23.14 5.75
C ALA A 139 12.54 23.49 4.99
N ASP A 140 13.31 22.46 4.60
CA ASP A 140 14.54 22.61 3.81
C ASP A 140 14.26 22.76 2.28
N GLY A 141 12.99 22.86 1.86
CA GLY A 141 12.61 22.94 0.44
C GLY A 141 12.76 21.62 -0.33
N GLY A 142 12.87 20.51 0.40
CA GLY A 142 12.91 19.16 -0.15
C GLY A 142 11.53 18.66 -0.61
N ARG A 143 11.49 17.40 -1.05
CA ARG A 143 10.31 16.75 -1.62
C ARG A 143 10.04 15.42 -0.96
N ILE A 144 8.76 15.10 -0.74
CA ILE A 144 8.29 13.85 -0.16
C ILE A 144 7.78 12.94 -1.27
N ILE A 145 8.59 11.92 -1.62
CA ILE A 145 8.22 10.93 -2.64
C ILE A 145 7.77 9.65 -1.92
N ALA A 146 6.48 9.34 -1.99
CA ALA A 146 5.95 8.11 -1.42
C ALA A 146 6.30 6.90 -2.29
N VAL A 147 6.59 5.76 -1.66
CA VAL A 147 6.82 4.48 -2.35
C VAL A 147 5.60 3.59 -2.13
N GLY A 148 4.77 3.48 -3.15
CA GLY A 148 3.52 2.74 -3.16
C GLY A 148 2.31 3.58 -2.76
N THR A 149 1.16 3.26 -3.37
CA THR A 149 -0.14 3.90 -3.12
C THR A 149 -0.63 3.74 -1.69
N THR A 150 -0.28 2.65 -1.00
CA THR A 150 -0.64 2.47 0.40
C THR A 150 0.12 3.44 1.31
N ALA A 151 1.41 3.70 1.03
CA ALA A 151 2.17 4.72 1.77
C ALA A 151 1.56 6.12 1.57
N VAL A 152 1.08 6.41 0.35
CA VAL A 152 0.30 7.63 0.08
C VAL A 152 -0.93 7.71 0.97
N ARG A 153 -1.79 6.67 0.98
CA ARG A 153 -3.00 6.65 1.81
C ARG A 153 -2.68 6.77 3.30
N ALA A 154 -1.60 6.17 3.78
CA ALA A 154 -1.17 6.28 5.16
C ALA A 154 -0.81 7.74 5.53
N LEU A 155 0.03 8.39 4.71
CA LEU A 155 0.47 9.76 4.96
C LEU A 155 -0.67 10.77 4.78
N GLU A 156 -1.48 10.64 3.73
CA GLU A 156 -2.62 11.50 3.46
C GLU A 156 -3.76 11.29 4.47
N GLY A 157 -3.95 10.05 4.96
CA GLY A 157 -4.87 9.70 6.04
C GLY A 157 -4.45 10.36 7.36
N ALA A 158 -3.17 10.30 7.69
CA ALA A 158 -2.60 10.98 8.86
C ALA A 158 -2.55 12.52 8.72
N ALA A 159 -2.87 13.07 7.55
CA ALA A 159 -2.93 14.51 7.28
C ALA A 159 -4.37 15.06 7.16
N GLN A 160 -5.41 14.26 7.45
CA GLN A 160 -6.82 14.67 7.31
C GLN A 160 -7.22 15.87 8.20
N SER A 161 -6.50 16.13 9.30
CA SER A 161 -6.70 17.31 10.16
C SER A 161 -6.10 18.61 9.60
N GLY A 162 -5.53 18.58 8.39
CA GLY A 162 -4.97 19.73 7.68
C GLY A 162 -3.44 19.71 7.61
N ASN A 163 -2.79 19.06 8.58
CA ASN A 163 -1.34 18.85 8.60
C ASN A 163 -1.02 17.41 8.97
N LEU A 164 0.09 16.88 8.47
CA LEU A 164 0.55 15.54 8.84
C LEU A 164 0.85 15.47 10.35
N GLN A 165 0.22 14.54 11.05
CA GLN A 165 0.43 14.26 12.47
C GLN A 165 0.82 12.80 12.70
N PRO A 166 1.49 12.48 13.83
CA PRO A 166 1.69 11.09 14.23
C PRO A 166 0.33 10.41 14.37
N PHE A 167 0.19 9.21 13.82
CA PHE A 167 -1.10 8.52 13.78
C PHE A 167 -0.90 7.02 13.88
N CYS A 168 -1.77 6.36 14.64
CA CYS A 168 -1.82 4.91 14.76
C CYS A 168 -3.30 4.51 14.87
N GLY A 169 -3.78 3.76 13.90
CA GLY A 169 -5.21 3.44 13.79
C GLY A 169 -5.61 3.06 12.39
N LYS A 170 -6.91 3.04 12.15
CA LYS A 170 -7.47 2.67 10.85
C LYS A 170 -7.70 3.89 9.97
N THR A 171 -7.56 3.71 8.66
CA THR A 171 -7.97 4.68 7.64
C THR A 171 -8.77 3.99 6.54
N ASP A 172 -9.87 4.62 6.15
CA ASP A 172 -10.70 4.29 5.00
C ASP A 172 -10.54 5.34 3.89
N LEU A 173 -9.44 6.11 3.90
CA LEU A 173 -9.26 7.21 2.97
C LEU A 173 -9.30 6.71 1.50
N PHE A 174 -10.29 7.23 0.78
CA PHE A 174 -10.46 7.03 -0.65
C PHE A 174 -9.96 8.27 -1.42
N ILE A 175 -8.92 8.09 -2.23
CA ILE A 175 -8.32 9.17 -3.03
C ILE A 175 -8.77 9.04 -4.48
N TYR A 176 -9.44 10.07 -4.99
CA TYR A 176 -9.98 10.14 -6.35
C TYR A 176 -9.82 11.57 -6.93
N PRO A 177 -10.01 11.78 -8.24
CA PRO A 177 -9.81 13.09 -8.87
C PRO A 177 -10.55 14.23 -8.15
N GLY A 178 -9.83 15.33 -7.89
CA GLY A 178 -10.31 16.44 -7.07
C GLY A 178 -9.73 16.46 -5.64
N TYR A 179 -8.99 15.42 -5.25
CA TYR A 179 -8.33 15.34 -3.94
C TYR A 179 -7.30 16.47 -3.71
N GLN A 180 -7.28 17.02 -2.49
CA GLN A 180 -6.31 18.03 -2.06
C GLN A 180 -5.13 17.36 -1.34
N TRP A 181 -3.98 17.34 -2.01
CA TRP A 181 -2.74 16.75 -1.51
C TRP A 181 -2.14 17.56 -0.36
N ARG A 182 -1.69 16.89 0.72
CA ARG A 182 -1.16 17.55 1.93
C ARG A 182 0.22 17.06 2.33
N ALA A 183 0.46 15.76 2.20
CA ALA A 183 1.66 15.11 2.69
C ALA A 183 2.66 14.83 1.57
N VAL A 184 2.20 14.28 0.44
CA VAL A 184 3.09 13.75 -0.62
C VAL A 184 3.26 14.73 -1.79
N ASP A 185 4.49 14.80 -2.30
CA ASP A 185 4.87 15.63 -3.46
C ASP A 185 5.20 14.76 -4.69
N GLY A 186 5.17 13.44 -4.57
CA GLY A 186 5.41 12.51 -5.67
C GLY A 186 5.18 11.07 -5.25
N LEU A 187 5.23 10.18 -6.24
CA LEU A 187 4.85 8.78 -6.07
C LEU A 187 5.73 7.86 -6.93
N ILE A 188 6.29 6.82 -6.33
CA ILE A 188 6.78 5.64 -7.02
C ILE A 188 5.73 4.55 -6.88
N THR A 189 5.20 4.04 -7.99
CA THR A 189 4.17 3.01 -7.98
C THR A 189 4.28 2.08 -9.19
N ASN A 190 3.52 0.99 -9.19
CA ASN A 190 3.42 0.09 -10.33
C ASN A 190 2.38 0.59 -11.35
N PHE A 191 2.27 -0.08 -12.49
CA PHE A 191 1.11 0.07 -13.37
C PHE A 191 -0.07 -0.76 -12.87
N HIS A 192 -1.23 -0.13 -12.73
CA HIS A 192 -2.41 -0.67 -12.05
C HIS A 192 -3.47 -1.16 -13.05
N LEU A 193 -4.36 -2.04 -12.57
CA LEU A 193 -5.50 -2.53 -13.35
C LEU A 193 -6.45 -1.39 -13.72
N PRO A 194 -7.07 -1.43 -14.91
CA PRO A 194 -8.24 -0.60 -15.23
C PRO A 194 -9.32 -0.74 -14.16
N ARG A 195 -10.03 0.35 -13.85
CA ARG A 195 -11.14 0.38 -12.87
C ARG A 195 -10.73 -0.02 -11.44
N SER A 196 -9.46 0.17 -11.07
CA SER A 196 -9.00 0.01 -9.68
C SER A 196 -8.97 1.34 -8.93
N SER A 197 -9.18 1.28 -7.61
CA SER A 197 -9.02 2.44 -6.70
C SER A 197 -7.59 3.00 -6.75
N LEU A 198 -6.60 2.14 -6.99
CA LEU A 198 -5.20 2.55 -7.15
C LEU A 198 -5.00 3.41 -8.40
N LEU A 199 -5.63 3.04 -9.53
CA LEU A 199 -5.59 3.83 -10.75
C LEU A 199 -6.28 5.19 -10.56
N MET A 200 -7.35 5.23 -9.75
CA MET A 200 -8.03 6.48 -9.40
C MET A 200 -7.16 7.41 -8.57
N LEU A 201 -6.43 6.88 -7.58
CA LEU A 201 -5.46 7.65 -6.79
C LEU A 201 -4.39 8.27 -7.70
N VAL A 202 -3.82 7.48 -8.60
CA VAL A 202 -2.84 8.00 -9.58
C VAL A 202 -3.50 9.04 -10.49
N SER A 203 -4.74 8.82 -10.93
CA SER A 203 -5.50 9.79 -11.73
C SER A 203 -5.77 11.09 -10.97
N ALA A 204 -5.93 11.04 -9.65
CA ALA A 204 -6.07 12.22 -8.80
C ALA A 204 -4.77 13.01 -8.70
N LEU A 205 -3.64 12.31 -8.81
CA LEU A 205 -2.31 12.90 -8.72
C LEU A 205 -1.92 13.61 -10.01
N ILE A 206 -2.05 12.96 -11.16
CA ILE A 206 -1.51 13.46 -12.44
C ILE A 206 -2.57 13.82 -13.49
N GLY A 207 -3.85 13.66 -13.16
CA GLY A 207 -4.95 13.92 -14.07
C GLY A 207 -5.22 12.76 -15.03
N ARG A 208 -6.51 12.54 -15.34
CA ARG A 208 -6.97 11.39 -16.13
C ARG A 208 -6.36 11.34 -17.54
N GLN A 209 -6.35 12.46 -18.25
CA GLN A 209 -5.88 12.47 -19.64
C GLN A 209 -4.39 12.12 -19.73
N ARG A 210 -3.57 12.67 -18.84
CA ARG A 210 -2.14 12.38 -18.77
C ARG A 210 -1.90 10.91 -18.42
N LEU A 211 -2.62 10.38 -17.44
CA LEU A 211 -2.53 8.97 -17.04
C LEU A 211 -2.83 8.02 -18.21
N LEU A 212 -3.90 8.28 -18.96
CA LEU A 212 -4.26 7.45 -20.13
C LEU A 212 -3.19 7.50 -21.22
N ASN A 213 -2.61 8.68 -21.48
CA ASN A 213 -1.53 8.81 -22.46
C ASN A 213 -0.28 8.02 -22.03
N ILE A 214 0.10 8.09 -20.75
CA ILE A 214 1.22 7.31 -20.19
C ILE A 214 0.95 5.80 -20.31
N TYR A 215 -0.27 5.36 -20.04
CA TYR A 215 -0.62 3.94 -20.15
C TYR A 215 -0.57 3.44 -21.58
N ASN A 216 -1.07 4.23 -22.54
CA ASN A 216 -0.98 3.89 -23.96
C ASN A 216 0.49 3.79 -24.42
N GLU A 217 1.34 4.73 -24.00
CA GLU A 217 2.78 4.71 -24.30
C GLU A 217 3.47 3.49 -23.68
N ALA A 218 3.17 3.18 -22.42
CA ALA A 218 3.71 2.02 -21.72
C ALA A 218 3.33 0.70 -22.41
N ILE A 219 2.07 0.58 -22.87
CA ILE A 219 1.60 -0.57 -23.66
C ILE A 219 2.35 -0.63 -25.00
N ALA A 220 2.45 0.48 -25.73
CA ALA A 220 3.15 0.54 -27.01
C ALA A 220 4.64 0.20 -26.89
N SER A 221 5.25 0.55 -25.76
CA SER A 221 6.66 0.29 -25.44
C SER A 221 6.91 -1.08 -24.78
N GLY A 222 5.89 -1.89 -24.58
CA GLY A 222 6.03 -3.24 -24.03
C GLY A 222 6.37 -3.30 -22.53
N TYR A 223 5.97 -2.29 -21.76
CA TYR A 223 6.10 -2.31 -20.30
C TYR A 223 5.28 -3.45 -19.70
N ARG A 224 5.79 -4.01 -18.61
CA ARG A 224 5.13 -5.04 -17.81
C ARG A 224 4.27 -4.36 -16.75
N PHE A 225 3.05 -4.84 -16.57
CA PHE A 225 2.07 -4.23 -15.66
C PHE A 225 1.91 -5.06 -14.37
N TYR A 226 1.15 -4.54 -13.40
CA TYR A 226 0.78 -5.19 -12.13
C TYR A 226 1.92 -5.29 -11.11
N SER A 227 1.74 -6.13 -10.09
CA SER A 227 2.61 -6.17 -8.91
C SER A 227 4.08 -6.49 -9.20
N PHE A 228 4.36 -7.30 -10.21
CA PHE A 228 5.72 -7.70 -10.60
C PHE A 228 6.15 -7.14 -11.95
N GLY A 229 5.40 -6.17 -12.46
CA GLY A 229 5.73 -5.45 -13.67
C GLY A 229 6.80 -4.40 -13.43
N ASP A 230 6.79 -3.36 -14.25
CA ASP A 230 7.68 -2.21 -14.14
C ASP A 230 7.09 -1.14 -13.21
N ALA A 231 7.93 -0.16 -12.87
CA ALA A 231 7.58 0.95 -12.00
C ALA A 231 7.40 2.27 -12.77
N MET A 232 6.64 3.18 -12.17
CA MET A 232 6.45 4.55 -12.60
C MET A 232 6.88 5.49 -11.45
N LEU A 233 7.70 6.48 -11.78
CA LEU A 233 8.06 7.59 -10.89
C LEU A 233 7.32 8.86 -11.34
N ILE A 234 6.50 9.40 -10.45
CA ILE A 234 5.79 10.66 -10.60
C ILE A 234 6.49 11.69 -9.73
N LEU A 235 7.06 12.69 -10.39
CA LEU A 235 7.71 13.83 -9.74
C LEU A 235 6.70 14.98 -9.50
N PRO A 236 6.99 15.92 -8.58
CA PRO A 236 6.03 16.97 -8.24
C PRO A 236 5.59 17.84 -9.41
N GLU A 237 6.46 18.00 -10.42
CA GLU A 237 6.18 18.80 -11.62
C GLU A 237 5.07 18.18 -12.49
N ALA A 238 4.75 16.90 -12.26
CA ALA A 238 3.66 16.20 -12.93
C ALA A 238 2.34 16.22 -12.13
N ILE A 239 2.36 16.66 -10.86
CA ILE A 239 1.15 16.69 -10.02
C ILE A 239 0.23 17.80 -10.53
N THR A 240 -1.05 17.46 -10.66
CA THR A 240 -2.09 18.43 -11.00
C THR A 240 -2.26 19.37 -9.82
N VAL A 241 -1.78 20.60 -9.95
CA VAL A 241 -2.19 21.68 -9.06
C VAL A 241 -3.66 21.94 -9.37
N LEU A 242 -4.54 21.80 -8.37
CA LEU A 242 -5.89 22.34 -8.48
C LEU A 242 -5.72 23.84 -8.72
N SER A 243 -5.85 24.27 -9.97
CA SER A 243 -6.04 25.68 -10.29
C SER A 243 -7.27 26.10 -9.51
N GLN A 244 -7.10 27.03 -8.56
CA GLN A 244 -8.23 27.74 -8.00
C GLN A 244 -8.99 28.34 -9.18
N ALA A 245 -10.16 27.78 -9.47
CA ALA A 245 -11.19 28.41 -10.29
C ALA A 245 -12.16 29.11 -9.34
#